data_AF-A0A5N3PJ24-F1
#
_entry.id   AF-A0A5N3PJ24-F1
#
_cell.length_a   1.000
_cell.length_b   1.000
_cell.length_c   1.000
_cell.angle_alpha   90.00
_cell.angle_beta   90.00
_cell.angle_gamma   90.00
#
_symmetry.space_group_name_H-M   'P 1'
#
loop_
_entity.id
_entity.type
_entity.pdbx_description
1 polymer ?
#
loop_
_entity_poly.entity_id
_entity_poly.type
_entity_poly.pdbx_seq_one_letter_code
_entity_poly.pdbx_strand_id
1 'polypeptide(L)' 'MATGSSTSKRGFASMDGDRQREIASKGGKSVPAEKRSFSQDRELASEAGRKGGQASGTNRPSQD' A
#
# COMPACT_ATOMS: atom_id res chain seq x y z
N MET A 1 -22.31 -19.21 -17.36
CA MET A 1 -22.46 -18.16 -16.33
C MET A 1 -21.12 -17.44 -16.23
N ALA A 2 -21.01 -16.23 -16.77
CA ALA A 2 -19.76 -15.45 -16.76
C ALA A 2 -19.69 -14.61 -15.48
N THR A 3 -18.77 -14.93 -14.57
CA THR A 3 -18.49 -14.11 -13.38
C THR A 3 -17.52 -12.99 -13.78
N GLY A 4 -18.05 -11.80 -14.05
CA GLY A 4 -17.27 -10.64 -14.44
C GLY A 4 -16.21 -10.26 -13.41
N SER A 5 -14.95 -10.26 -13.81
CA SER A 5 -13.82 -9.72 -13.05
C SER A 5 -13.86 -8.19 -13.12
N SER A 6 -14.72 -7.59 -12.29
CA SER A 6 -14.67 -6.15 -12.04
C SER A 6 -13.56 -5.90 -11.01
N THR A 7 -12.41 -5.36 -11.45
CA THR A 7 -11.42 -4.74 -10.54
C THR A 7 -12.17 -3.67 -9.75
N SER A 8 -12.61 -4.04 -8.55
CA SER A 8 -13.41 -3.14 -7.74
C SER A 8 -12.51 -1.99 -7.31
N LYS A 9 -13.00 -0.74 -7.38
CA LYS A 9 -12.38 0.47 -6.81
C LYS A 9 -12.32 0.41 -5.26
N ARG A 10 -12.05 -0.76 -4.70
CA ARG A 10 -11.91 -1.06 -3.28
C ARG A 10 -10.44 -1.28 -2.97
N GLY A 11 -10.07 -1.02 -1.72
CA GLY A 11 -8.71 -1.22 -1.22
C GLY A 11 -7.82 0.03 -1.29
N PHE A 12 -6.68 -0.06 -0.60
CA PHE A 12 -5.78 1.06 -0.32
C PHE A 12 -5.18 1.71 -1.57
N ALA A 13 -4.91 0.90 -2.61
CA ALA A 13 -4.35 1.36 -3.88
C ALA A 13 -5.38 2.03 -4.81
N SER A 14 -6.67 1.89 -4.52
CA SER A 14 -7.76 2.47 -5.31
C SER A 14 -8.28 3.80 -4.72
N MET A 15 -7.71 4.26 -3.60
CA MET A 15 -8.06 5.52 -2.93
C MET A 15 -7.35 6.71 -3.58
N ASP A 16 -7.87 7.92 -3.37
CA ASP A 16 -7.19 9.16 -3.75
C ASP A 16 -5.83 9.29 -3.06
N GLY A 17 -4.84 9.84 -3.78
CA GLY A 17 -3.44 9.90 -3.32
C GLY A 17 -3.27 10.65 -1.99
N ASP A 18 -4.04 11.71 -1.77
CA ASP A 18 -4.00 12.46 -0.51
C ASP A 18 -4.56 11.65 0.65
N ARG A 19 -5.68 10.94 0.43
CA ARG A 19 -6.29 10.05 1.43
C ARG A 19 -5.38 8.86 1.75
N GLN A 20 -4.74 8.29 0.73
CA GLN A 20 -3.78 7.21 0.89
C GLN A 20 -2.58 7.67 1.74
N ARG A 21 -2.03 8.85 1.45
CA ARG A 21 -0.92 9.45 2.21
C ARG A 21 -1.32 9.77 3.64
N GLU A 22 -2.53 10.28 3.86
CA GLU A 22 -3.03 10.57 5.19
C GLU A 22 -3.18 9.30 6.04
N ILE A 23 -3.78 8.24 5.49
CA ILE A 23 -3.94 6.97 6.21
C ILE A 23 -2.57 6.31 6.47
N ALA A 24 -1.67 6.32 5.47
CA ALA A 24 -0.30 5.83 5.66
C ALA A 24 0.45 6.62 6.74
N SER A 25 0.30 7.95 6.73
CA SER A 25 0.89 8.84 7.74
C SER A 25 0.33 8.56 9.14
N LYS A 26 -0.98 8.32 9.25
CA LYS A 26 -1.65 7.95 10.51
C LYS A 26 -1.12 6.63 11.06
N GLY A 27 -0.99 5.60 10.23
CA GLY A 27 -0.41 4.30 10.63
C GLY A 27 1.02 4.43 11.17
N GLY A 28 1.86 5.24 10.52
CA GLY A 28 3.19 5.56 11.04
C GLY A 28 3.14 6.35 12.36
N LYS A 29 2.22 7.32 12.50
CA LYS A 29 2.03 8.19 13.70
C LYS A 29 1.53 7.45 14.94
N SER A 30 0.88 6.30 14.79
CA SER A 30 0.48 5.47 15.93
C SER A 30 1.66 4.85 16.68
N VAL A 31 2.86 4.81 16.08
CA VAL A 31 4.08 4.30 16.74
C VAL A 31 4.93 5.50 17.17
N PRO A 32 5.37 5.57 18.45
CA PRO A 32 6.31 6.59 18.92
C PRO A 32 7.56 6.62 18.04
N ALA A 33 8.12 7.81 17.79
CA ALA A 33 9.28 7.97 16.89
C ALA A 33 10.45 7.04 17.25
N GLU A 34 10.67 6.84 18.55
CA GLU A 34 11.68 5.97 19.16
C GLU A 34 11.52 4.49 18.73
N LYS A 35 10.28 4.04 18.55
CA LYS A 35 9.92 2.65 18.26
C LYS A 35 9.48 2.42 16.81
N ARG A 36 9.55 3.46 15.96
CA ARG A 36 9.25 3.32 14.53
C ARG A 36 10.40 2.60 13.83
N SER A 37 10.32 1.27 13.73
CA SER A 37 11.30 0.45 12.99
C SER A 37 11.51 0.98 11.56
N PHE A 38 10.45 1.43 10.90
CA PHE A 38 10.51 2.02 9.55
C PHE A 38 11.07 3.45 9.48
N SER A 39 11.32 4.12 10.61
CA SER A 39 11.96 5.45 10.65
C SER A 39 13.43 5.40 11.04
N GLN A 40 13.90 4.29 11.63
CA GLN A 40 15.31 4.09 11.95
C GLN A 40 16.14 3.85 10.68
N ASP A 41 15.58 3.10 9.72
CA ASP A 41 16.21 2.85 8.43
C ASP A 41 15.23 3.17 7.28
N ARG A 42 15.52 4.29 6.59
CA ARG A 42 14.69 4.78 5.48
C ARG A 42 14.80 3.88 4.25
N GLU A 43 15.96 3.28 4.01
CA GLU A 43 16.18 2.42 2.84
C GLU A 43 15.42 1.11 3.01
N LEU A 44 15.57 0.45 4.16
CA LEU A 44 14.85 -0.78 4.49
C LEU A 44 13.33 -0.58 4.43
N ALA A 45 12.83 0.55 4.93
CA ALA A 45 11.41 0.87 4.87
C ALA A 45 10.92 1.06 3.42
N SER A 46 11.72 1.72 2.59
CA SER A 46 11.41 1.93 1.17
C SER A 46 11.42 0.61 0.40
N GLU A 47 12.39 -0.27 0.67
CA GLU A 47 12.46 -1.60 0.07
C GLU A 47 11.32 -2.51 0.51
N ALA A 48 10.98 -2.52 1.80
CA ALA A 48 9.85 -3.29 2.32
C ALA A 48 8.52 -2.82 1.71
N GLY A 49 8.32 -1.51 1.58
CA GLY A 49 7.17 -0.92 0.90
C GLY A 49 7.10 -1.33 -0.58
N ARG A 50 8.22 -1.23 -1.29
CA ARG A 50 8.34 -1.64 -2.71
C ARG A 50 8.01 -3.12 -2.87
N LYS A 51 8.59 -3.99 -2.06
CA LYS A 51 8.37 -5.44 -2.10
C LYS A 51 6.92 -5.82 -1.80
N GLY A 52 6.31 -5.18 -0.79
CA GLY A 52 4.89 -5.38 -0.46
C GLY A 52 3.95 -4.95 -1.60
N GLY A 53 4.27 -3.82 -2.25
CA GLY A 53 3.53 -3.34 -3.42
C GLY A 53 3.68 -4.26 -4.64
N GLN A 54 4.88 -4.80 -4.88
CA GLN A 54 5.13 -5.77 -5.96
C GLN A 54 4.35 -7.07 -5.74
N ALA A 55 4.36 -7.62 -4.51
CA ALA A 55 3.64 -8.85 -4.17
C ALA A 55 2.11 -8.73 -4.36
N SER A 56 1.56 -7.52 -4.18
CA SER A 56 0.13 -7.24 -4.38
C SER A 56 -0.22 -6.78 -5.79
N GLY A 57 0.78 -6.42 -6.62
CA GLY A 57 0.61 -6.01 -8.02
C GLY A 57 0.54 -7.16 -9.02
N THR A 58 1.16 -8.30 -8.73
CA THR A 58 1.33 -9.41 -9.70
C THR A 58 0.04 -10.15 -10.08
N ASN A 59 -1.06 -9.97 -9.35
CA ASN A 59 -2.31 -10.70 -9.61
C ASN A 59 -3.44 -9.86 -10.24
N ARG A 60 -3.15 -8.70 -10.82
CA ARG A 60 -4.13 -7.98 -11.66
C ARG A 60 -4.00 -8.47 -13.11
N PRO A 61 -4.97 -9.22 -13.67
CA PRO A 61 -5.01 -9.40 -15.10
C PRO A 61 -5.14 -8.02 -15.75
N SER A 62 -4.25 -7.72 -16.69
CA SER A 62 -4.33 -6.60 -17.62
C SER A 62 -5.70 -6.69 -18.30
N GLN A 63 -6.62 -5.79 -17.93
CA GLN A 63 -7.87 -5.58 -18.66
C GLN A 63 -7.55 -4.52 -19.71
N ASP A 64 -7.42 -4.95 -20.97
CA ASP A 64 -7.53 -4.11 -22.18
C ASP A 64 -9.02 -3.82 -22.44
#